data_AF-A0A852WZF4-F1
#
_entry.id   AF-A0A852WZF4-F1
#
_cell.length_a   1.000
_cell.length_b   1.000
_cell.length_c   1.000
_cell.angle_alpha   90.00
_cell.angle_beta   90.00
_cell.angle_gamma   90.00
#
_symmetry.space_group_name_H-M   'P 1'
#
loop_
_entity.id
_entity.type
_entity.pdbx_description
1 polymer ?
#
loop_
_entity_poly.entity_id
_entity_poly.type
_entity_poly.pdbx_seq_one_letter_code
_entity_poly.pdbx_strand_id
1 'polypeptide(L)'
;MTITVGSRQVTARAGQQVRVTRSGSTLAAACSACGWSVSGSRLLVDVWEARTDLEVAGNRYRYGRLHLTPSTSSGVDAVLHMRLHEEYLDQIREVPWSWPEAALEAQAAAARAFALRKVAAGLRSDCACHVTDTTADQVFHPLPTGGELAAWPRWRAAVRATGASTTGYVPRYQGAVIEALYSSSNGGWSEDSEDVFGGYLPYLRSRYDSASLTAANPYRSWTRTVSGSALATAFGLPDVVSLDLSGRTTGHGVARAVATSSDGRTATRSGTALRRALGLPSAVLRRASARTSGDYPPELAAAMARRTSSSASSVVITGMYEQDSVHTLIGQPLAGTVSGPLLLSGRSTLPAATLAELDRRGSRLRHAFVVGGPGIIGDGVLATLRARGLSVTRLGQDSTDSVAAAVLDEIRRRRTVTRVAVTTTSSKEVSAAFSGTARRLREPVVVAGSTVLPWRTRGALSRAGVDRVHLLGSTAHVSAAVESSLRSRGIGPIRVSGRDTADVAGALGRYFDRSVGGSEVALVPGGAGRSLHRALAGGTSTVVLVGGSGLPSSTASTLQQAPGWTRVRAVGDADVVPSGWLWAAREA
;
A
#
# COMPACT_ATOMS: atom_id res chain seq x y z
N MET A 1 -24.33 1.73 52.20
CA MET A 1 -23.00 1.09 52.20
C MET A 1 -22.48 0.95 53.62
N THR A 2 -21.71 -0.10 53.86
CA THR A 2 -20.99 -0.37 55.09
C THR A 2 -19.49 -0.24 54.80
N ILE A 3 -18.77 0.49 55.64
CA ILE A 3 -17.32 0.62 55.58
C ILE A 3 -16.73 -0.10 56.78
N THR A 4 -15.87 -1.09 56.51
CA THR A 4 -15.19 -1.90 57.52
C THR A 4 -13.71 -1.53 57.59
N VAL A 5 -13.22 -1.29 58.81
CA VAL A 5 -11.82 -0.97 59.14
C VAL A 5 -11.39 -1.80 60.34
N GLY A 6 -10.62 -2.85 60.10
CA GLY A 6 -10.34 -3.86 61.13
C GLY A 6 -11.65 -4.47 61.66
N SER A 7 -11.89 -4.35 62.96
CA SER A 7 -13.14 -4.80 63.62
C SER A 7 -14.25 -3.73 63.64
N ARG A 8 -13.98 -2.49 63.21
CA ARG A 8 -14.95 -1.40 63.26
C ARG A 8 -15.76 -1.35 61.97
N GLN A 9 -17.07 -1.17 62.10
CA GLN A 9 -17.99 -0.97 60.97
C GLN A 9 -18.78 0.33 61.15
N VAL A 10 -18.88 1.11 60.08
CA VAL A 10 -19.71 2.32 60.00
C VAL A 10 -20.56 2.27 58.74
N THR A 11 -21.72 2.94 58.74
CA THR A 11 -22.66 2.88 57.62
C THR A 11 -23.02 4.26 57.10
N ALA A 12 -23.28 4.32 55.79
CA ALA A 12 -23.84 5.48 55.10
C ALA A 12 -24.99 5.03 54.22
N ARG A 13 -26.11 5.76 54.25
CA ARG A 13 -27.30 5.53 53.42
C ARG A 13 -27.08 6.07 52.00
N ALA A 14 -27.96 5.66 51.08
CA ALA A 14 -27.97 6.18 49.72
C ALA A 14 -28.05 7.71 49.70
N GLY A 15 -27.29 8.35 48.80
CA GLY A 15 -27.18 9.82 48.70
C GLY A 15 -26.22 10.47 49.69
N GLN A 16 -25.73 9.75 50.72
CA GLN A 16 -24.70 10.29 51.62
C GLN A 16 -23.30 10.14 51.01
N GLN A 17 -22.50 11.19 51.13
CA GLN A 17 -21.12 11.21 50.64
C GLN A 17 -20.12 10.87 51.75
N VAL A 18 -19.16 10.00 51.42
CA VAL A 18 -18.02 9.69 52.28
C VAL A 18 -16.76 10.21 51.60
N ARG A 19 -16.00 11.05 52.30
CA ARG A 19 -14.69 11.51 51.85
C ARG A 19 -13.63 10.57 52.41
N VAL A 20 -12.75 10.08 51.54
CA VAL A 20 -11.59 9.29 51.92
C VAL A 20 -10.32 10.08 51.61
N THR A 21 -9.48 10.29 52.61
CA THR A 21 -8.19 10.97 52.47
C THR A 21 -7.05 10.04 52.91
N ARG A 22 -5.91 10.13 52.23
CA ARG A 22 -4.70 9.41 52.64
C ARG A 22 -3.83 10.29 53.52
N SER A 23 -3.27 9.70 54.57
CA SER A 23 -2.19 10.24 55.40
C SER A 23 -1.12 9.17 55.60
N GLY A 24 0.00 9.28 54.89
CA GLY A 24 1.08 8.27 54.93
C GLY A 24 0.60 6.87 54.52
N SER A 25 0.71 5.91 55.44
CA SER A 25 0.26 4.52 55.28
C SER A 25 -1.18 4.27 55.79
N THR A 26 -1.93 5.34 56.07
CA THR A 26 -3.30 5.25 56.58
C THR A 26 -4.28 5.99 55.68
N LEU A 27 -5.51 5.49 55.65
CA LEU A 27 -6.67 6.14 55.03
C LEU A 27 -7.63 6.56 56.14
N ALA A 28 -8.19 7.77 56.02
CA ALA A 28 -9.25 8.28 56.86
C ALA A 28 -10.54 8.44 56.03
N ALA A 29 -11.60 7.75 56.43
CA ALA A 29 -12.94 7.92 55.87
C ALA A 29 -13.79 8.74 56.83
N ALA A 30 -14.51 9.73 56.31
CA ALA A 30 -15.42 10.57 57.09
C ALA A 30 -16.74 10.80 56.35
N CYS A 31 -17.84 10.70 57.07
CA CYS A 31 -19.17 11.09 56.61
C CYS A 31 -19.74 12.18 57.52
N SER A 32 -19.70 13.44 57.08
CA SER A 32 -20.23 14.55 57.87
C SER A 32 -21.72 14.41 58.14
N ALA A 33 -22.51 13.97 57.16
CA ALA A 33 -23.95 13.75 57.30
C ALA A 33 -24.32 12.56 58.20
N CYS A 34 -23.35 11.68 58.49
CA CYS A 34 -23.55 10.50 59.33
C CYS A 34 -22.96 10.67 60.75
N GLY A 35 -22.13 11.69 60.98
CA GLY A 35 -21.49 11.95 62.27
C GLY A 35 -20.36 10.98 62.66
N TRP A 36 -19.68 10.35 61.70
CA TRP A 36 -18.58 9.42 62.00
C TRP A 36 -17.31 9.65 61.15
N SER A 37 -16.18 9.24 61.72
CA SER A 37 -14.90 9.09 61.02
C SER A 37 -14.18 7.84 61.50
N VAL A 38 -13.55 7.10 60.57
CA VAL A 38 -12.77 5.89 60.83
C VAL A 38 -11.46 5.95 60.05
N SER A 39 -10.38 5.36 60.57
CA SER A 39 -9.08 5.35 59.91
C SER A 39 -8.37 4.00 60.04
N GLY A 40 -7.61 3.62 59.02
CA GLY A 40 -6.82 2.38 58.99
C GLY A 40 -6.01 2.22 57.71
N SER A 41 -5.18 1.18 57.63
CA SER A 41 -4.34 0.90 56.45
C SER A 41 -5.11 0.29 55.27
N ARG A 42 -6.35 -0.15 55.50
CA ARG A 42 -7.26 -0.68 54.47
C ARG A 42 -8.70 -0.42 54.85
N LEU A 43 -9.50 0.03 53.89
CA LEU A 43 -10.94 0.19 54.05
C LEU A 43 -11.65 -0.77 53.10
N LEU A 44 -12.61 -1.54 53.62
CA LEU A 44 -13.49 -2.39 52.81
C LEU A 44 -14.86 -1.75 52.73
N VAL A 45 -15.36 -1.51 51.52
CA VAL A 45 -16.66 -0.88 51.28
C VAL A 45 -17.59 -1.90 50.64
N ASP A 46 -18.62 -2.27 51.39
CA ASP A 46 -19.70 -3.15 50.97
C ASP A 46 -20.95 -2.32 50.68
N VAL A 47 -21.57 -2.51 49.52
CA VAL A 47 -22.91 -1.96 49.22
C VAL A 47 -23.99 -2.96 49.63
N TRP A 48 -25.15 -2.47 50.07
CA TRP A 48 -26.24 -3.33 50.49
C TRP A 48 -26.89 -4.02 49.28
N GLU A 49 -27.32 -5.27 49.47
CA GLU A 49 -27.88 -6.13 48.40
C GLU A 49 -29.15 -5.54 47.73
N ALA A 50 -29.86 -4.65 48.43
CA ALA A 50 -30.96 -3.84 47.88
C ALA A 50 -30.43 -2.71 46.96
N ARG A 51 -29.78 -3.13 45.87
CA ARG A 51 -29.38 -2.43 44.64
C ARG A 51 -29.28 -0.90 44.70
N THR A 52 -28.22 -0.39 45.30
CA THR A 52 -27.74 0.97 45.02
C THR A 52 -26.34 0.91 44.42
N ASP A 53 -26.17 1.51 43.23
CA ASP A 53 -24.85 1.66 42.61
C ASP A 53 -23.95 2.53 43.50
N LEU A 54 -22.68 2.15 43.63
CA LEU A 54 -21.67 2.94 44.34
C LEU A 54 -21.11 4.00 43.40
N GLU A 55 -21.26 5.27 43.75
CA GLU A 55 -20.56 6.35 43.04
C GLU A 55 -19.20 6.62 43.69
N VAL A 56 -18.13 6.45 42.91
CA VAL A 56 -16.76 6.75 43.32
C VAL A 56 -16.24 7.84 42.39
N ALA A 57 -16.03 9.04 42.93
CA ALA A 57 -15.52 10.19 42.17
C ALA A 57 -16.29 10.47 40.86
N GLY A 58 -17.62 10.41 40.88
CA GLY A 58 -18.48 10.63 39.71
C GLY A 58 -18.78 9.38 38.88
N ASN A 59 -18.11 8.25 39.14
CA ASN A 59 -18.27 7.01 38.40
C ASN A 59 -19.13 6.00 39.15
N ARG A 60 -20.15 5.45 38.49
CA ARG A 60 -21.12 4.52 39.12
C ARG A 60 -20.74 3.06 38.87
N TYR A 61 -20.55 2.31 39.94
CA TYR A 61 -20.21 0.89 39.91
C TYR A 61 -21.32 0.06 40.54
N ARG A 62 -21.72 -1.02 39.85
CA ARG A 62 -22.84 -1.86 40.25
C ARG A 62 -22.46 -3.09 41.06
N TYR A 63 -21.24 -3.59 40.87
CA TYR A 63 -20.81 -4.89 41.38
C TYR A 63 -19.50 -4.80 42.15
N GLY A 64 -19.25 -5.83 42.95
CA GLY A 64 -18.02 -6.02 43.69
C GLY A 64 -17.96 -5.24 45.02
N ARG A 65 -16.98 -5.63 45.84
CA ARG A 65 -16.60 -4.94 47.07
C ARG A 65 -15.44 -4.00 46.76
N LEU A 66 -15.54 -2.73 47.14
CA LEU A 66 -14.47 -1.77 46.91
C LEU A 66 -13.45 -1.84 48.06
N HIS A 67 -12.20 -2.10 47.70
CA HIS A 67 -11.06 -2.09 48.61
C HIS A 67 -10.27 -0.82 48.39
N LEU A 68 -10.07 -0.05 49.47
CA LEU A 68 -9.27 1.17 49.44
C LEU A 68 -7.97 0.93 50.22
N THR A 69 -6.84 1.22 49.59
CA THR A 69 -5.51 1.18 50.21
C THR A 69 -4.72 2.46 49.91
N PRO A 70 -3.78 2.87 50.78
CA PRO A 70 -2.88 3.97 50.47
C PRO A 70 -2.03 3.61 49.25
N SER A 71 -2.06 4.46 48.21
CA SER A 71 -1.24 4.23 47.03
C SER A 71 0.24 4.29 47.36
N THR A 72 1.05 3.46 46.70
CA THR A 72 2.52 3.54 46.78
C THR A 72 3.05 4.88 46.23
N SER A 73 2.27 5.54 45.37
CA SER A 73 2.53 6.88 44.82
C SER A 73 1.88 7.97 45.68
N SER A 74 0.89 8.70 45.14
CA SER A 74 0.07 9.71 45.81
C SER A 74 -1.41 9.33 45.75
N GLY A 75 -2.18 9.60 46.80
CA GLY A 75 -3.63 9.34 46.81
C GLY A 75 -4.01 7.92 47.23
N VAL A 76 -5.18 7.46 46.79
CA VAL A 76 -5.83 6.22 47.25
C VAL A 76 -5.96 5.25 46.07
N ASP A 77 -5.51 4.01 46.25
CA ASP A 77 -5.81 2.94 45.31
C ASP A 77 -7.22 2.42 45.60
N ALA A 78 -8.04 2.35 44.56
CA ALA A 78 -9.44 1.91 44.62
C ALA A 78 -9.60 0.63 43.79
N VAL A 79 -9.66 -0.53 44.45
CA VAL A 79 -9.69 -1.83 43.79
C VAL A 79 -11.05 -2.49 43.99
N LEU A 80 -11.75 -2.79 42.90
CA LEU A 80 -12.98 -3.58 42.95
C LEU A 80 -12.64 -5.07 43.03
N HIS A 81 -13.09 -5.73 44.09
CA HIS A 81 -13.05 -7.18 44.21
C HIS A 81 -14.36 -7.76 43.67
N MET A 82 -14.26 -8.49 42.56
CA MET A 82 -15.40 -8.91 41.75
C MET A 82 -15.37 -10.40 41.43
N ARG A 83 -16.54 -11.02 41.28
CA ARG A 83 -16.67 -12.35 40.66
C ARG A 83 -16.33 -12.26 39.17
N LEU A 84 -15.46 -13.15 38.70
CA LEU A 84 -14.97 -13.12 37.33
C LEU A 84 -16.11 -13.13 36.29
N HIS A 85 -17.02 -14.11 36.38
CA HIS A 85 -18.01 -14.34 35.34
C HIS A 85 -19.17 -13.34 35.35
N GLU A 86 -19.76 -13.08 36.50
CA GLU A 86 -21.04 -12.34 36.62
C GLU A 86 -20.87 -10.84 36.84
N GLU A 87 -19.66 -10.40 37.18
CA GLU A 87 -19.42 -9.02 37.61
C GLU A 87 -18.32 -8.36 36.78
N TYR A 88 -17.13 -8.96 36.71
CA TYR A 88 -15.99 -8.39 35.98
C TYR A 88 -16.20 -8.43 34.46
N LEU A 89 -16.48 -9.62 33.91
CA LEU A 89 -16.65 -9.78 32.46
C LEU A 89 -17.81 -8.96 31.91
N ASP A 90 -18.86 -8.71 32.71
CA ASP A 90 -20.06 -7.96 32.31
C ASP A 90 -19.78 -6.50 31.91
N GLN A 91 -18.59 -5.94 32.21
CA GLN A 91 -18.27 -4.54 31.97
C GLN A 91 -16.96 -4.30 31.21
N ILE A 92 -16.38 -5.34 30.59
CA ILE A 92 -15.22 -5.18 29.70
C ILE A 92 -15.59 -4.37 28.45
N ARG A 93 -14.71 -3.43 28.07
CA ARG A 93 -14.90 -2.46 26.97
C ARG A 93 -13.80 -2.50 25.90
N GLU A 94 -13.27 -3.67 25.61
CA GLU A 94 -12.22 -3.84 24.59
C GLU A 94 -12.73 -3.70 23.15
N VAL A 95 -14.01 -4.04 22.93
CA VAL A 95 -14.66 -3.95 21.62
C VAL A 95 -16.02 -3.25 21.77
N PRO A 96 -16.49 -2.54 20.73
CA PRO A 96 -17.85 -2.03 20.71
C PRO A 96 -18.86 -3.18 20.85
N TRP A 97 -19.77 -3.08 21.81
CA TRP A 97 -20.80 -4.09 22.05
C TRP A 97 -21.87 -4.20 20.94
N SER A 98 -21.79 -3.32 19.93
CA SER A 98 -22.56 -3.39 18.70
C SER A 98 -21.98 -4.38 17.68
N TRP A 99 -20.79 -4.92 17.91
CA TRP A 99 -20.16 -5.89 17.03
C TRP A 99 -20.97 -7.20 16.89
N PRO A 100 -20.66 -8.01 15.86
CA PRO A 100 -21.31 -9.31 15.67
C PRO A 100 -21.19 -10.20 16.90
N GLU A 101 -22.24 -11.00 17.17
CA GLU A 101 -22.36 -11.84 18.37
C GLU A 101 -21.15 -12.75 18.59
N ALA A 102 -20.72 -13.49 17.55
CA ALA A 102 -19.56 -14.36 17.61
C ALA A 102 -18.25 -13.62 18.01
N ALA A 103 -18.10 -12.34 17.64
CA ALA A 103 -16.95 -11.54 18.04
C ALA A 103 -17.02 -11.17 19.54
N LEU A 104 -18.22 -10.87 20.05
CA LEU A 104 -18.43 -10.60 21.48
C LEU A 104 -18.16 -11.85 22.32
N GLU A 105 -18.60 -13.02 21.85
CA GLU A 105 -18.36 -14.31 22.51
C GLU A 105 -16.86 -14.64 22.55
N ALA A 106 -16.16 -14.49 21.41
CA ALA A 106 -14.71 -14.68 21.35
C ALA A 106 -13.97 -13.71 22.29
N GLN A 107 -14.38 -12.45 22.34
CA GLN A 107 -13.81 -11.46 23.24
C GLN A 107 -14.05 -11.81 24.72
N ALA A 108 -15.25 -12.29 25.08
CA ALA A 108 -15.55 -12.71 26.44
C ALA A 108 -14.67 -13.91 26.86
N ALA A 109 -14.46 -14.87 25.98
CA ALA A 109 -13.57 -16.01 26.22
C ALA A 109 -12.10 -15.58 26.37
N ALA A 110 -11.62 -14.66 25.52
CA ALA A 110 -10.27 -14.11 25.60
C ALA A 110 -10.05 -13.30 26.89
N ALA A 111 -11.01 -12.44 27.26
CA ALA A 111 -10.96 -11.67 28.50
C ALA A 111 -10.95 -12.58 29.74
N ARG A 112 -11.73 -13.67 29.71
CA ARG A 112 -11.72 -14.67 30.78
C ARG A 112 -10.35 -15.35 30.92
N ALA A 113 -9.72 -15.75 29.82
CA ALA A 113 -8.37 -16.30 29.84
C ALA A 113 -7.34 -15.31 30.39
N PHE A 114 -7.41 -14.04 29.96
CA PHE A 114 -6.52 -12.99 30.45
C PHE A 114 -6.63 -12.82 31.97
N ALA A 115 -7.85 -12.65 32.49
CA ALA A 115 -8.08 -12.48 33.91
C ALA A 115 -7.65 -13.70 34.72
N LEU A 116 -7.91 -14.93 34.25
CA LEU A 116 -7.46 -16.15 34.91
C LEU A 116 -5.94 -16.24 34.98
N ARG A 117 -5.22 -15.87 33.90
CA ARG A 117 -3.75 -15.80 33.93
C ARG A 117 -3.24 -14.79 34.95
N LYS A 118 -3.89 -13.62 35.05
CA LYS A 118 -3.51 -12.57 36.00
C LYS A 118 -3.77 -12.98 37.45
N VAL A 119 -4.88 -13.67 37.72
CA VAL A 119 -5.15 -14.27 39.03
C VAL A 119 -4.11 -15.34 39.36
N ALA A 120 -3.78 -16.22 38.42
CA ALA A 120 -2.78 -17.27 38.62
C ALA A 120 -1.36 -16.72 38.84
N ALA A 121 -1.04 -15.53 38.31
CA ALA A 121 0.23 -14.84 38.53
C ALA A 121 0.35 -14.21 39.93
N GLY A 122 -0.76 -14.13 40.68
CA GLY A 122 -0.80 -13.57 42.04
C GLY A 122 -1.06 -12.06 42.07
N LEU A 123 -1.21 -11.55 43.29
CA LEU A 123 -1.54 -10.14 43.53
C LEU A 123 -0.31 -9.26 43.28
N ARG A 124 -0.48 -8.19 42.51
CA ARG A 124 0.59 -7.20 42.33
C ARG A 124 0.70 -6.33 43.57
N SER A 125 1.92 -6.13 44.05
CA SER A 125 2.19 -5.37 45.28
C SER A 125 2.04 -3.85 45.12
N ASP A 126 2.16 -3.33 43.91
CA ASP A 126 2.09 -1.90 43.59
C ASP A 126 0.69 -1.31 43.69
N CYS A 127 -0.34 -2.10 43.37
CA CYS A 127 -1.76 -1.71 43.37
C CYS A 127 -2.65 -2.57 44.28
N ALA A 128 -2.12 -3.65 44.87
CA ALA A 128 -2.91 -4.69 45.54
C ALA A 128 -4.05 -5.23 44.65
N CYS A 129 -3.76 -5.43 43.37
CA CYS A 129 -4.74 -5.80 42.33
C CYS A 129 -4.19 -6.90 41.39
N HIS A 130 -5.07 -7.60 40.69
CA HIS A 130 -4.68 -8.57 39.65
C HIS A 130 -4.62 -7.91 38.26
N VAL A 131 -5.53 -6.97 38.00
CA VAL A 131 -5.68 -6.25 36.73
C VAL A 131 -5.99 -4.79 37.02
N THR A 132 -5.49 -3.91 36.15
CA THR A 132 -5.89 -2.50 36.06
C THR A 132 -7.06 -2.35 35.09
N ASP A 133 -7.83 -1.27 35.23
CA ASP A 133 -9.01 -0.95 34.41
C ASP A 133 -8.66 -0.18 33.11
N THR A 134 -7.38 -0.19 32.74
CA THR A 134 -6.84 0.56 31.60
C THR A 134 -6.36 -0.39 30.49
N THR A 135 -5.92 0.18 29.36
CA THR A 135 -5.30 -0.57 28.26
C THR A 135 -3.99 -1.27 28.63
N ALA A 136 -3.44 -1.04 29.82
CA ALA A 136 -2.31 -1.81 30.33
C ALA A 136 -2.70 -3.27 30.67
N ASP A 137 -3.96 -3.52 31.03
CA ASP A 137 -4.48 -4.85 31.30
C ASP A 137 -5.77 -5.11 30.50
N GLN A 138 -6.94 -4.76 31.05
CA GLN A 138 -8.19 -4.77 30.31
C GLN A 138 -9.03 -3.54 30.64
N VAL A 139 -9.53 -2.89 29.61
CA VAL A 139 -10.41 -1.74 29.75
C VAL A 139 -11.70 -2.17 30.44
N PHE A 140 -11.88 -1.66 31.65
CA PHE A 140 -13.07 -1.84 32.46
C PHE A 140 -13.62 -0.45 32.77
N HIS A 141 -14.89 -0.22 32.50
CA HIS A 141 -15.51 1.07 32.75
C HIS A 141 -16.69 0.95 33.72
N PRO A 142 -17.09 2.07 34.35
CA PRO A 142 -18.31 2.15 35.14
C PRO A 142 -19.55 1.75 34.33
N LEU A 143 -20.71 1.82 34.99
CA LEU A 143 -21.99 1.54 34.36
C LEU A 143 -22.15 2.31 33.05
N PRO A 144 -22.51 1.62 31.95
CA PRO A 144 -22.64 2.26 30.65
C PRO A 144 -23.74 3.31 30.66
N THR A 145 -23.56 4.34 29.84
CA THR A 145 -24.56 5.37 29.56
C THR A 145 -24.80 5.49 28.05
N GLY A 146 -25.90 6.12 27.64
CA GLY A 146 -26.18 6.40 26.24
C GLY A 146 -26.21 5.16 25.35
N GLY A 147 -25.53 5.21 24.21
CA GLY A 147 -25.51 4.11 23.22
C GLY A 147 -24.91 2.80 23.75
N GLU A 148 -23.91 2.88 24.65
CA GLU A 148 -23.36 1.67 25.29
C GLU A 148 -24.42 0.97 26.15
N LEU A 149 -25.25 1.74 26.88
CA LEU A 149 -26.28 1.19 27.75
C LEU A 149 -27.30 0.38 26.92
N ALA A 150 -27.64 0.86 25.73
CA ALA A 150 -28.52 0.16 24.80
C ALA A 150 -27.90 -1.15 24.27
N ALA A 151 -26.58 -1.19 24.06
CA ALA A 151 -25.86 -2.37 23.57
C ALA A 151 -25.45 -3.35 24.70
N TRP A 152 -25.43 -2.90 25.96
CA TRP A 152 -24.98 -3.69 27.11
C TRP A 152 -25.66 -5.07 27.24
N PRO A 153 -26.98 -5.23 27.03
CA PRO A 153 -27.63 -6.54 27.07
C PRO A 153 -27.02 -7.55 26.09
N ARG A 154 -26.53 -7.11 24.92
CA ARG A 154 -25.88 -7.99 23.92
C ARG A 154 -24.52 -8.49 24.43
N TRP A 155 -23.72 -7.60 25.01
CA TRP A 155 -22.44 -8.00 25.63
C TRP A 155 -22.66 -9.01 26.76
N ARG A 156 -23.59 -8.73 27.67
CA ARG A 156 -23.94 -9.66 28.76
C ARG A 156 -24.51 -10.97 28.25
N ALA A 157 -25.20 -10.97 27.12
CA ALA A 157 -25.64 -12.21 26.48
C ALA A 157 -24.44 -13.04 25.99
N ALA A 158 -23.45 -12.42 25.34
CA ALA A 158 -22.23 -13.10 24.90
C ALA A 158 -21.37 -13.64 26.06
N VAL A 159 -21.27 -12.90 27.18
CA VAL A 159 -20.59 -13.39 28.40
C VAL A 159 -21.25 -14.68 28.91
N ARG A 160 -22.58 -14.73 28.93
CA ARG A 160 -23.38 -15.89 29.35
C ARG A 160 -23.42 -17.02 28.33
N ALA A 161 -23.42 -16.70 27.04
CA ALA A 161 -23.33 -17.72 25.98
C ALA A 161 -22.00 -18.49 26.07
N THR A 162 -20.95 -17.83 26.59
CA THR A 162 -19.63 -18.42 26.76
C THR A 162 -19.32 -18.94 28.17
N GLY A 163 -20.30 -19.08 29.05
CA GLY A 163 -20.09 -19.70 30.36
C GLY A 163 -21.22 -19.47 31.37
N ALA A 164 -21.03 -20.00 32.57
CA ALA A 164 -21.85 -19.80 33.73
C ALA A 164 -20.99 -19.31 34.92
N SER A 165 -21.63 -19.17 36.09
CA SER A 165 -20.95 -18.74 37.33
C SER A 165 -19.77 -19.63 37.74
N THR A 166 -19.79 -20.92 37.38
CA THR A 166 -18.78 -21.93 37.76
C THR A 166 -18.00 -22.52 36.59
N THR A 167 -18.43 -22.30 35.35
CA THR A 167 -17.80 -22.88 34.14
C THR A 167 -17.73 -21.84 33.04
N GLY A 168 -16.82 -21.98 32.07
CA GLY A 168 -16.79 -21.08 30.93
C GLY A 168 -15.74 -21.44 29.91
N TYR A 169 -15.93 -20.95 28.68
CA TYR A 169 -14.95 -21.10 27.62
C TYR A 169 -13.71 -20.26 27.96
N VAL A 170 -12.58 -20.95 28.01
CA VAL A 170 -11.27 -20.40 28.27
C VAL A 170 -10.33 -21.03 27.24
N PRO A 171 -9.77 -20.25 26.30
CA PRO A 171 -8.78 -20.75 25.35
C PRO A 171 -7.60 -21.42 26.07
N ARG A 172 -7.23 -22.62 25.62
CA ARG A 172 -6.18 -23.44 26.22
C ARG A 172 -5.29 -24.07 25.16
N TYR A 173 -4.03 -24.31 25.53
CA TYR A 173 -3.06 -25.09 24.76
C TYR A 173 -2.33 -26.03 25.72
N GLN A 174 -2.32 -27.33 25.40
CA GLN A 174 -1.76 -28.39 26.27
C GLN A 174 -2.27 -28.31 27.72
N GLY A 175 -3.57 -28.02 27.90
CA GLY A 175 -4.22 -27.93 29.22
C GLY A 175 -4.02 -26.61 29.96
N ALA A 176 -3.03 -25.79 29.59
CA ALA A 176 -2.78 -24.48 30.19
C ALA A 176 -3.63 -23.38 29.53
N VAL A 177 -4.08 -22.40 30.32
CA VAL A 177 -4.78 -21.20 29.81
C VAL A 177 -3.79 -20.35 29.01
N ILE A 178 -4.15 -20.01 27.77
CA ILE A 178 -3.25 -19.28 26.88
C ILE A 178 -3.32 -17.77 27.09
N GLU A 179 -2.27 -17.10 26.63
CA GLU A 179 -2.33 -15.68 26.31
C GLU A 179 -3.18 -15.44 25.06
N ALA A 180 -4.42 -15.01 25.25
CA ALA A 180 -5.35 -14.73 24.16
C ALA A 180 -5.26 -13.24 23.76
N LEU A 181 -4.35 -12.93 22.84
CA LEU A 181 -4.19 -11.58 22.30
C LEU A 181 -5.23 -11.27 21.23
N TYR A 182 -5.61 -10.01 21.14
CA TYR A 182 -6.57 -9.50 20.16
C TYR A 182 -6.11 -8.13 19.65
N SER A 183 -6.63 -7.75 18.49
CA SER A 183 -6.36 -6.47 17.84
C SER A 183 -7.65 -5.95 17.20
N SER A 184 -7.89 -4.64 17.27
CA SER A 184 -9.03 -4.02 16.60
C SER A 184 -8.95 -4.06 15.08
N SER A 185 -7.73 -4.23 14.53
CA SER A 185 -7.48 -4.34 13.09
C SER A 185 -6.12 -5.00 12.85
N ASN A 186 -6.06 -5.90 11.87
CA ASN A 186 -4.81 -6.55 11.45
C ASN A 186 -4.57 -6.45 9.92
N GLY A 187 -5.46 -5.77 9.19
CA GLY A 187 -5.30 -5.53 7.75
C GLY A 187 -5.35 -6.79 6.89
N GLY A 188 -5.92 -7.88 7.42
CA GLY A 188 -6.15 -9.14 6.72
C GLY A 188 -5.34 -10.32 7.24
N TRP A 189 -4.33 -10.11 8.08
CA TRP A 189 -3.47 -11.17 8.61
C TRP A 189 -2.98 -10.83 10.01
N SER A 190 -3.00 -11.79 10.93
CA SER A 190 -2.26 -11.67 12.19
C SER A 190 -0.77 -11.94 12.00
N GLU A 191 0.06 -11.56 12.97
CA GLU A 191 1.51 -11.82 12.98
C GLU A 191 1.86 -12.98 13.91
N ASP A 192 3.00 -13.62 13.67
CA ASP A 192 3.56 -14.59 14.59
C ASP A 192 4.06 -13.90 15.87
N SER A 193 4.00 -14.60 17.01
CA SER A 193 4.41 -14.06 18.31
C SER A 193 5.87 -13.59 18.35
N GLU A 194 6.78 -14.29 17.69
CA GLU A 194 8.20 -13.95 17.66
C GLU A 194 8.49 -12.67 16.88
N ASP A 195 7.69 -12.35 15.87
CA ASP A 195 7.85 -11.15 15.03
C ASP A 195 7.43 -9.86 15.77
N VAL A 196 6.59 -9.98 16.80
CA VAL A 196 6.04 -8.86 17.56
C VAL A 196 6.59 -8.78 18.99
N PHE A 197 6.65 -9.92 19.69
CA PHE A 197 6.95 -10.02 21.12
C PHE A 197 8.30 -10.70 21.41
N GLY A 198 8.98 -11.26 20.40
CA GLY A 198 10.31 -11.85 20.54
C GLY A 198 10.35 -13.27 21.13
N GLY A 199 9.20 -13.93 21.28
CA GLY A 199 9.10 -15.32 21.76
C GLY A 199 8.19 -16.18 20.89
N TYR A 200 8.60 -17.40 20.60
CA TYR A 200 7.79 -18.37 19.86
C TYR A 200 6.69 -18.95 20.76
N LEU A 201 5.44 -18.84 20.32
CA LEU A 201 4.28 -19.44 20.98
C LEU A 201 3.51 -20.28 19.94
N PRO A 202 3.39 -21.61 20.13
CA PRO A 202 2.77 -22.51 19.14
C PRO A 202 1.32 -22.16 18.77
N TYR A 203 0.61 -21.46 19.66
CA TYR A 203 -0.79 -21.09 19.50
C TYR A 203 -1.01 -19.65 19.02
N LEU A 204 0.02 -18.79 19.03
CA LEU A 204 -0.03 -17.43 18.47
C LEU A 204 0.72 -17.39 17.14
N ARG A 205 0.09 -18.00 16.14
CA ARG A 205 0.59 -18.05 14.77
C ARG A 205 -0.23 -17.16 13.85
N SER A 206 0.43 -16.60 12.85
CA SER A 206 -0.18 -15.83 11.78
C SER A 206 -1.31 -16.62 11.11
N ARG A 207 -2.45 -15.95 10.92
CA ARG A 207 -3.66 -16.47 10.27
C ARG A 207 -4.27 -15.38 9.41
N TYR A 208 -4.84 -15.80 8.27
CA TYR A 208 -5.64 -14.94 7.44
C TYR A 208 -6.94 -14.57 8.16
N ASP A 209 -7.26 -13.27 8.17
CA ASP A 209 -8.46 -12.71 8.77
C ASP A 209 -9.20 -11.83 7.74
N SER A 210 -10.11 -12.47 7.00
CA SER A 210 -10.95 -11.75 6.02
C SER A 210 -11.93 -10.77 6.67
N ALA A 211 -12.29 -10.95 7.95
CA ALA A 211 -13.22 -10.05 8.65
C ALA A 211 -12.59 -8.67 8.87
N SER A 212 -11.27 -8.60 9.00
CA SER A 212 -10.52 -7.33 9.06
C SER A 212 -10.50 -6.57 7.72
N LEU A 213 -10.98 -7.13 6.60
CA LEU A 213 -10.97 -6.47 5.28
C LEU A 213 -12.30 -5.77 4.91
N THR A 214 -13.27 -5.76 5.83
CA THR A 214 -14.59 -5.16 5.61
C THR A 214 -14.53 -3.63 5.57
N ALA A 215 -15.47 -3.00 4.86
CA ALA A 215 -15.54 -1.54 4.75
C ALA A 215 -15.70 -0.83 6.10
N ALA A 216 -16.27 -1.50 7.11
CA ALA A 216 -16.43 -1.01 8.47
C ALA A 216 -15.10 -0.82 9.21
N ASN A 217 -14.04 -1.53 8.80
CA ASN A 217 -12.70 -1.33 9.36
C ASN A 217 -11.99 -0.17 8.62
N PRO A 218 -11.79 0.99 9.28
CA PRO A 218 -11.10 2.12 8.66
C PRO A 218 -9.60 1.85 8.47
N TYR A 219 -9.03 0.90 9.20
CA TYR A 219 -7.62 0.50 9.12
C TYR A 219 -7.39 -0.74 8.26
N ARG A 220 -8.40 -1.23 7.51
CA ARG A 220 -8.21 -2.31 6.51
C ARG A 220 -7.15 -1.96 5.47
N SER A 221 -6.98 -0.66 5.20
CA SER A 221 -5.91 -0.08 4.42
C SER A 221 -5.65 1.33 4.93
N TRP A 222 -4.41 1.78 4.83
CA TRP A 222 -4.02 3.12 5.27
C TRP A 222 -2.91 3.65 4.37
N THR A 223 -2.69 4.95 4.40
CA THR A 223 -1.58 5.60 3.70
C THR A 223 -1.00 6.68 4.60
N ARG A 224 0.33 6.76 4.68
CA ARG A 224 1.06 7.81 5.38
C ARG A 224 2.16 8.32 4.45
N THR A 225 2.34 9.64 4.44
CA THR A 225 3.47 10.28 3.78
C THR A 225 4.53 10.57 4.82
N VAL A 226 5.74 10.06 4.60
CA VAL A 226 6.91 10.27 5.48
C VAL A 226 7.94 11.09 4.71
N SER A 227 8.47 12.15 5.32
CA SER A 227 9.54 12.93 4.70
C SER A 227 10.85 12.15 4.68
N GLY A 228 11.72 12.45 3.72
CA GLY A 228 13.07 11.86 3.67
C GLY A 228 13.87 12.13 4.95
N SER A 229 13.70 13.30 5.56
CA SER A 229 14.34 13.64 6.85
C SER A 229 13.83 12.81 8.02
N ALA A 230 12.51 12.58 8.13
CA ALA A 230 11.95 11.72 9.16
C ALA A 230 12.40 10.27 9.00
N LEU A 231 12.50 9.79 7.75
CA LEU A 231 13.05 8.47 7.45
C LEU A 231 14.54 8.37 7.82
N ALA A 232 15.35 9.36 7.47
CA ALA A 232 16.77 9.42 7.82
C ALA A 232 16.99 9.43 9.34
N THR A 233 16.24 10.26 10.07
CA THR A 233 16.23 10.28 11.54
C THR A 233 15.81 8.92 12.10
N ALA A 234 14.75 8.31 11.54
CA ALA A 234 14.33 6.99 11.95
C ALA A 234 15.47 5.99 11.81
N PHE A 235 16.28 6.02 10.75
CA PHE A 235 17.40 5.09 10.56
C PHE A 235 18.74 5.52 11.17
N GLY A 236 18.85 6.74 11.70
CA GLY A 236 20.13 7.27 12.18
C GLY A 236 21.13 7.52 11.05
N LEU A 237 20.62 7.86 9.85
CA LEU A 237 21.41 8.13 8.65
C LEU A 237 21.34 9.63 8.27
N PRO A 238 22.31 10.17 7.53
CA PRO A 238 22.27 11.57 7.07
C PRO A 238 21.15 11.81 6.05
N ASP A 239 20.88 10.81 5.23
CA ASP A 239 19.82 10.75 4.24
C ASP A 239 19.47 9.28 3.94
N VAL A 240 18.41 9.06 3.16
CA VAL A 240 18.03 7.73 2.67
C VAL A 240 17.74 7.83 1.18
N VAL A 241 18.57 7.17 0.38
CA VAL A 241 18.42 7.10 -1.09
C VAL A 241 17.87 5.77 -1.56
N SER A 242 17.84 4.76 -0.69
CA SER A 242 17.24 3.45 -0.95
C SER A 242 16.64 2.88 0.32
N LEU A 243 15.43 2.32 0.20
CA LEU A 243 14.74 1.64 1.29
C LEU A 243 14.26 0.28 0.81
N ASP A 244 14.86 -0.79 1.33
CA ASP A 244 14.45 -2.17 1.09
C ASP A 244 13.48 -2.64 2.18
N LEU A 245 12.25 -2.94 1.77
CA LEU A 245 11.18 -3.47 2.61
C LEU A 245 10.83 -4.92 2.23
N SER A 246 11.61 -5.57 1.38
CA SER A 246 11.26 -6.87 0.79
C SER A 246 11.31 -8.04 1.77
N GLY A 247 11.98 -7.89 2.93
CA GLY A 247 11.96 -8.88 4.00
C GLY A 247 10.59 -8.92 4.70
N ARG A 248 9.88 -10.04 4.61
CA ARG A 248 8.50 -10.19 5.12
C ARG A 248 8.36 -11.24 6.21
N THR A 249 7.47 -10.97 7.15
CA THR A 249 6.96 -11.95 8.12
C THR A 249 5.95 -12.88 7.44
N THR A 250 5.52 -13.93 8.13
CA THR A 250 4.42 -14.80 7.67
C THR A 250 3.10 -14.05 7.59
N GLY A 251 2.88 -13.04 8.44
CA GLY A 251 1.74 -12.12 8.42
C GLY A 251 1.83 -11.01 7.37
N HIS A 252 2.84 -11.04 6.51
CA HIS A 252 3.10 -10.06 5.45
C HIS A 252 3.49 -8.64 5.94
N GLY A 253 3.79 -8.50 7.22
CA GLY A 253 4.50 -7.34 7.76
C GLY A 253 5.93 -7.26 7.26
N VAL A 254 6.54 -6.07 7.33
CA VAL A 254 7.98 -5.93 7.13
C VAL A 254 8.70 -6.62 8.29
N ALA A 255 9.43 -7.70 8.02
CA ALA A 255 10.28 -8.33 9.02
C ALA A 255 11.52 -7.47 9.28
N ARG A 256 12.16 -7.02 8.20
CA ARG A 256 13.40 -6.25 8.21
C ARG A 256 13.34 -5.15 7.15
N ALA A 257 13.58 -3.91 7.59
CA ALA A 257 13.76 -2.76 6.71
C ALA A 257 15.25 -2.38 6.67
N VAL A 258 15.80 -2.20 5.48
CA VAL A 258 17.19 -1.78 5.28
C VAL A 258 17.21 -0.46 4.52
N ALA A 259 17.79 0.57 5.13
CA ALA A 259 17.98 1.88 4.50
C ALA A 259 19.46 2.07 4.12
N THR A 260 19.69 2.73 2.98
CA THR A 260 21.03 3.10 2.50
C THR A 260 21.09 4.61 2.25
N SER A 261 22.12 5.27 2.76
CA SER A 261 22.42 6.69 2.54
C SER A 261 23.18 6.93 1.22
N SER A 262 23.26 8.19 0.79
CA SER A 262 23.97 8.57 -0.44
C SER A 262 25.47 8.27 -0.42
N ASP A 263 26.08 8.18 0.76
CA ASP A 263 27.47 7.80 0.95
C ASP A 263 27.69 6.29 1.19
N GLY A 264 26.63 5.48 1.05
CA GLY A 264 26.70 4.02 1.08
C GLY A 264 26.60 3.40 2.48
N ARG A 265 26.42 4.17 3.56
CA ARG A 265 26.12 3.61 4.88
C ARG A 265 24.75 2.94 4.87
N THR A 266 24.64 1.82 5.59
CA THR A 266 23.39 1.07 5.72
C THR A 266 22.95 0.99 7.17
N ALA A 267 21.64 1.01 7.39
CA ALA A 267 21.03 0.80 8.70
C ALA A 267 19.86 -0.17 8.58
N THR A 268 19.70 -1.06 9.55
CA THR A 268 18.65 -2.08 9.57
C THR A 268 17.73 -1.88 10.77
N ARG A 269 16.42 -2.07 10.58
CA ARG A 269 15.42 -2.11 11.66
C ARG A 269 14.43 -3.25 11.45
N SER A 270 13.87 -3.78 12.54
CA SER A 270 12.66 -4.62 12.43
C SER A 270 11.46 -3.77 12.01
N GLY A 271 10.43 -4.38 11.42
CA GLY A 271 9.21 -3.65 11.06
C GLY A 271 8.54 -3.02 12.28
N THR A 272 8.52 -3.69 13.42
CA THR A 272 7.99 -3.14 14.68
C THR A 272 8.75 -1.89 15.13
N ALA A 273 10.08 -1.88 15.00
CA ALA A 273 10.90 -0.71 15.32
C ALA A 273 10.68 0.43 14.31
N LEU A 274 10.60 0.12 13.01
CA LEU A 274 10.29 1.10 11.97
C LEU A 274 8.92 1.74 12.19
N ARG A 275 7.90 0.92 12.46
CA ARG A 275 6.53 1.35 12.77
C ARG A 275 6.53 2.34 13.92
N ARG A 276 7.20 2.02 15.03
CA ARG A 276 7.30 2.89 16.22
C ARG A 276 8.04 4.19 15.90
N ALA A 277 9.19 4.11 15.22
CA ALA A 277 10.01 5.28 14.88
C ALA A 277 9.26 6.28 13.96
N LEU A 278 8.37 5.79 13.10
CA LEU A 278 7.62 6.60 12.14
C LEU A 278 6.16 6.84 12.53
N GLY A 279 5.70 6.36 13.68
CA GLY A 279 4.30 6.48 14.12
C GLY A 279 3.29 5.83 13.18
N LEU A 280 3.66 4.72 12.53
CA LEU A 280 2.81 4.05 11.54
C LEU A 280 1.75 3.18 12.24
N PRO A 281 0.53 3.01 11.67
CA PRO A 281 -0.47 2.11 12.23
C PRO A 281 -0.02 0.63 12.28
N SER A 282 0.73 0.19 11.28
CA SER A 282 1.18 -1.21 11.13
C SER A 282 2.55 -1.28 10.45
N ALA A 283 3.22 -2.43 10.57
CA ALA A 283 4.43 -2.79 9.82
C ALA A 283 4.10 -3.42 8.45
N VAL A 284 2.83 -3.64 8.11
CA VAL A 284 2.40 -4.11 6.78
C VAL A 284 2.48 -2.95 5.78
N LEU A 285 3.67 -2.74 5.22
CA LEU A 285 3.99 -1.65 4.29
C LEU A 285 4.20 -2.21 2.88
N ARG A 286 3.41 -1.77 1.91
CA ARG A 286 3.51 -2.27 0.53
C ARG A 286 2.96 -1.26 -0.46
N ARG A 287 3.46 -1.31 -1.69
CA ARG A 287 2.90 -0.52 -2.79
C ARG A 287 1.49 -1.00 -3.11
N ALA A 288 0.68 -0.13 -3.70
CA ALA A 288 -0.52 -0.58 -4.37
C ALA A 288 -0.11 -1.40 -5.60
N SER A 289 -0.83 -2.49 -5.88
CA SER A 289 -0.62 -3.28 -7.10
C SER A 289 -1.88 -3.30 -7.95
N ALA A 290 -1.72 -3.34 -9.26
CA ALA A 290 -2.82 -3.54 -10.19
C ALA A 290 -2.36 -4.40 -11.38
N ARG A 291 -3.32 -4.90 -12.17
CA ARG A 291 -3.05 -5.58 -13.43
C ARG A 291 -3.88 -4.95 -14.55
N THR A 292 -3.32 -4.93 -15.75
CA THR A 292 -4.06 -4.68 -16.99
C THR A 292 -3.83 -5.87 -17.91
N SER A 293 -4.88 -6.66 -18.09
CA SER A 293 -4.90 -7.92 -18.83
C SER A 293 -5.28 -7.74 -20.30
N GLY A 294 -4.87 -8.69 -21.12
CA GLY A 294 -5.16 -8.78 -22.56
C GLY A 294 -4.36 -9.93 -23.17
N ASP A 295 -5.07 -10.99 -23.56
CA ASP A 295 -4.50 -12.27 -24.03
C ASP A 295 -3.54 -12.10 -25.22
N TYR A 296 -3.85 -11.14 -26.11
CA TYR A 296 -3.04 -10.82 -27.28
C TYR A 296 -2.80 -9.30 -27.41
N PRO A 297 -1.84 -8.86 -28.25
CA PRO A 297 -1.48 -7.45 -28.33
C PRO A 297 -2.65 -6.49 -28.61
N PRO A 298 -3.62 -6.75 -29.52
CA PRO A 298 -4.75 -5.84 -29.74
C PRO A 298 -5.65 -5.65 -28.53
N GLU A 299 -5.94 -6.72 -27.79
CA GLU A 299 -6.73 -6.75 -26.56
C GLU A 299 -6.03 -5.95 -25.47
N LEU A 300 -4.72 -6.16 -25.33
CA LEU A 300 -3.89 -5.40 -24.41
C LEU A 300 -3.86 -3.91 -24.80
N ALA A 301 -3.73 -3.59 -26.08
CA ALA A 301 -3.75 -2.21 -26.58
C ALA A 301 -5.10 -1.54 -26.29
N ALA A 302 -6.21 -2.24 -26.49
CA ALA A 302 -7.54 -1.76 -26.14
C ALA A 302 -7.71 -1.57 -24.61
N ALA A 303 -7.17 -2.50 -23.81
CA ALA A 303 -7.18 -2.39 -22.34
C ALA A 303 -6.36 -1.19 -21.84
N MET A 304 -5.21 -0.93 -22.45
CA MET A 304 -4.39 0.26 -22.17
C MET A 304 -5.07 1.54 -22.66
N ALA A 305 -5.72 1.50 -23.83
CA ALA A 305 -6.49 2.62 -24.37
C ALA A 305 -7.62 3.05 -23.44
N ARG A 306 -8.34 2.12 -22.80
CA ARG A 306 -9.40 2.45 -21.82
C ARG A 306 -8.91 3.25 -20.61
N ARG A 307 -7.60 3.32 -20.38
CA ARG A 307 -6.99 4.11 -19.31
C ARG A 307 -6.56 5.52 -19.76
N THR A 308 -6.63 5.82 -21.06
CA THR A 308 -6.42 7.19 -21.58
C THR A 308 -7.72 7.99 -21.53
N SER A 309 -7.64 9.31 -21.75
CA SER A 309 -8.84 10.16 -21.76
C SER A 309 -9.91 9.63 -22.72
N SER A 310 -11.15 9.59 -22.25
CA SER A 310 -12.33 9.29 -23.07
C SER A 310 -12.73 10.44 -24.00
N SER A 311 -12.22 11.66 -23.74
CA SER A 311 -12.49 12.86 -24.56
C SER A 311 -11.54 13.05 -25.74
N ALA A 312 -10.58 12.12 -25.94
CA ALA A 312 -9.64 12.21 -27.05
C ALA A 312 -10.35 12.25 -28.41
N SER A 313 -9.95 13.18 -29.28
CA SER A 313 -10.49 13.33 -30.63
C SER A 313 -9.68 12.63 -31.71
N SER A 314 -8.50 12.13 -31.35
CA SER A 314 -7.58 11.45 -32.28
C SER A 314 -7.14 10.10 -31.72
N VAL A 315 -6.88 9.15 -32.61
CA VAL A 315 -6.31 7.82 -32.30
C VAL A 315 -5.05 7.60 -33.13
N VAL A 316 -4.06 6.91 -32.55
CA VAL A 316 -2.88 6.42 -33.26
C VAL A 316 -3.03 4.92 -33.51
N ILE A 317 -2.81 4.47 -34.74
CA ILE A 317 -2.92 3.07 -35.16
C ILE A 317 -1.54 2.59 -35.64
N THR A 318 -1.03 1.50 -35.06
CA THR A 318 0.24 0.86 -35.47
C THR A 318 0.05 -0.63 -35.78
N GLY A 319 1.04 -1.29 -36.39
CA GLY A 319 0.98 -2.73 -36.70
C GLY A 319 0.99 -3.62 -35.45
N MET A 320 0.25 -4.72 -35.47
CA MET A 320 0.09 -5.64 -34.34
C MET A 320 1.15 -6.74 -34.23
N TYR A 321 2.10 -6.81 -35.18
CA TYR A 321 3.08 -7.89 -35.22
C TYR A 321 4.40 -7.48 -34.56
N GLU A 322 5.08 -8.44 -33.95
CA GLU A 322 6.30 -8.19 -33.18
C GLU A 322 7.43 -7.59 -34.04
N GLN A 323 7.52 -7.94 -35.32
CA GLN A 323 8.47 -7.32 -36.24
C GLN A 323 8.22 -5.81 -36.43
N ASP A 324 6.98 -5.35 -36.24
CA ASP A 324 6.58 -3.94 -36.39
C ASP A 324 6.67 -3.15 -35.07
N SER A 325 7.05 -3.78 -33.95
CA SER A 325 7.04 -3.18 -32.61
C SER A 325 7.79 -1.85 -32.51
N VAL A 326 8.81 -1.63 -33.35
CA VAL A 326 9.52 -0.35 -33.43
C VAL A 326 8.61 0.80 -33.86
N HIS A 327 7.59 0.56 -34.70
CA HIS A 327 6.62 1.58 -35.10
C HIS A 327 5.65 1.92 -33.97
N THR A 328 5.33 0.95 -33.11
CA THR A 328 4.59 1.24 -31.87
C THR A 328 5.40 2.14 -30.95
N LEU A 329 6.70 1.87 -30.77
CA LEU A 329 7.60 2.76 -30.00
C LEU A 329 7.66 4.18 -30.59
N ILE A 330 7.78 4.32 -31.92
CA ILE A 330 7.77 5.62 -32.62
C ILE A 330 6.40 6.32 -32.47
N GLY A 331 5.29 5.58 -32.46
CA GLY A 331 3.94 6.12 -32.38
C GLY A 331 3.52 6.61 -30.98
N GLN A 332 4.14 6.10 -29.91
CA GLN A 332 3.78 6.44 -28.53
C GLN A 332 3.88 7.96 -28.22
N PRO A 333 4.97 8.67 -28.59
CA PRO A 333 5.08 10.12 -28.44
C PRO A 333 3.95 10.90 -29.15
N LEU A 334 3.53 10.45 -30.34
CA LEU A 334 2.42 11.07 -31.06
C LEU A 334 1.11 10.86 -30.32
N ALA A 335 0.86 9.64 -29.85
CA ALA A 335 -0.33 9.32 -29.08
C ALA A 335 -0.40 10.14 -27.77
N GLY A 336 0.74 10.44 -27.15
CA GLY A 336 0.85 11.40 -26.04
C GLY A 336 0.62 12.86 -26.46
N THR A 337 1.08 13.26 -27.64
CA THR A 337 0.90 14.61 -28.20
C THR A 337 -0.57 14.92 -28.49
N VAL A 338 -1.30 13.95 -29.04
CA VAL A 338 -2.74 14.10 -29.35
C VAL A 338 -3.65 13.69 -28.19
N SER A 339 -3.07 13.35 -27.03
CA SER A 339 -3.78 12.84 -25.85
C SER A 339 -4.71 11.65 -26.15
N GLY A 340 -4.39 10.90 -27.22
CA GLY A 340 -5.23 9.86 -27.79
C GLY A 340 -4.76 8.45 -27.47
N PRO A 341 -5.63 7.45 -27.60
CA PRO A 341 -5.23 6.05 -27.47
C PRO A 341 -4.28 5.65 -28.59
N LEU A 342 -3.46 4.63 -28.32
CA LEU A 342 -2.73 3.88 -29.35
C LEU A 342 -3.40 2.51 -29.46
N LEU A 343 -3.87 2.14 -30.65
CA LEU A 343 -4.47 0.84 -30.95
C LEU A 343 -3.67 0.12 -32.03
N LEU A 344 -3.93 -1.17 -32.19
CA LEU A 344 -3.21 -2.02 -33.12
C LEU A 344 -4.07 -2.47 -34.30
N SER A 345 -3.44 -2.65 -35.45
CA SER A 345 -4.06 -3.14 -36.68
C SER A 345 -3.33 -4.36 -37.21
N GLY A 346 -4.07 -5.27 -37.84
CA GLY A 346 -3.50 -6.26 -38.75
C GLY A 346 -3.08 -5.61 -40.07
N ARG A 347 -2.50 -6.40 -40.98
CA ARG A 347 -2.08 -5.92 -42.31
C ARG A 347 -3.27 -5.43 -43.14
N SER A 348 -4.35 -6.20 -43.19
CA SER A 348 -5.48 -5.94 -44.08
C SER A 348 -6.79 -5.60 -43.35
N THR A 349 -6.88 -5.93 -42.06
CA THR A 349 -8.10 -5.78 -41.26
C THR A 349 -7.79 -5.25 -39.86
N LEU A 350 -8.78 -4.58 -39.25
CA LEU A 350 -8.73 -4.19 -37.84
C LEU A 350 -9.17 -5.36 -36.96
N PRO A 351 -8.41 -5.73 -35.92
CA PRO A 351 -8.82 -6.74 -34.95
C PRO A 351 -10.11 -6.34 -34.21
N ALA A 352 -10.89 -7.34 -33.76
CA ALA A 352 -12.15 -7.12 -33.06
C ALA A 352 -12.00 -6.22 -31.81
N ALA A 353 -10.94 -6.41 -31.02
CA ALA A 353 -10.66 -5.56 -29.86
C ALA A 353 -10.42 -4.09 -30.23
N THR A 354 -9.75 -3.83 -31.36
CA THR A 354 -9.53 -2.48 -31.88
C THR A 354 -10.84 -1.86 -32.36
N LEU A 355 -11.65 -2.62 -33.09
CA LEU A 355 -12.97 -2.16 -33.53
C LEU A 355 -13.86 -1.80 -32.34
N ALA A 356 -13.95 -2.68 -31.35
CA ALA A 356 -14.74 -2.45 -30.14
C ALA A 356 -14.32 -1.18 -29.39
N GLU A 357 -13.01 -0.91 -29.29
CA GLU A 357 -12.52 0.31 -28.62
C GLU A 357 -12.74 1.58 -29.45
N LEU A 358 -12.67 1.50 -30.79
CA LEU A 358 -13.07 2.60 -31.67
C LEU A 358 -14.57 2.90 -31.52
N ASP A 359 -15.41 1.87 -31.56
CA ASP A 359 -16.87 2.00 -31.47
C ASP A 359 -17.30 2.50 -30.08
N ARG A 360 -16.65 2.03 -28.99
CA ARG A 360 -16.86 2.52 -27.62
C ARG A 360 -16.59 4.03 -27.49
N ARG A 361 -15.57 4.54 -28.20
CA ARG A 361 -15.27 5.98 -28.25
C ARG A 361 -16.23 6.71 -29.19
N GLY A 362 -16.66 6.02 -30.24
CA GLY A 362 -17.67 6.43 -31.19
C GLY A 362 -17.36 7.78 -31.80
N SER A 363 -18.40 8.61 -31.89
CA SER A 363 -18.32 9.99 -32.37
C SER A 363 -17.58 10.93 -31.41
N ARG A 364 -16.59 10.50 -30.64
CA ARG A 364 -15.58 11.41 -30.06
C ARG A 364 -14.32 11.44 -30.92
N LEU A 365 -13.97 10.31 -31.53
CA LEU A 365 -12.86 10.25 -32.46
C LEU A 365 -13.25 10.91 -33.79
N ARG A 366 -12.34 11.73 -34.31
CA ARG A 366 -12.48 12.46 -35.58
C ARG A 366 -11.32 12.16 -36.52
N HIS A 367 -10.17 11.78 -35.96
CA HIS A 367 -8.96 11.60 -36.73
C HIS A 367 -8.19 10.33 -36.33
N ALA A 368 -7.64 9.63 -37.31
CA ALA A 368 -6.77 8.48 -37.11
C ALA A 368 -5.40 8.73 -37.77
N PHE A 369 -4.35 8.71 -36.96
CA PHE A 369 -2.96 8.68 -37.43
C PHE A 369 -2.53 7.24 -37.61
N VAL A 370 -2.26 6.83 -38.84
CA VAL A 370 -1.78 5.47 -39.16
C VAL A 370 -0.26 5.51 -39.28
N VAL A 371 0.44 4.90 -38.33
CA VAL A 371 1.91 4.90 -38.27
C VAL A 371 2.44 3.66 -38.98
N GLY A 372 3.06 3.87 -40.14
CA GLY A 372 3.56 2.79 -41.01
C GLY A 372 3.07 2.90 -42.45
N GLY A 373 3.89 2.39 -43.38
CA GLY A 373 3.56 2.32 -44.80
C GLY A 373 2.50 1.26 -45.14
N PRO A 374 2.11 1.16 -46.42
CA PRO A 374 1.10 0.21 -46.91
C PRO A 374 1.43 -1.26 -46.63
N GLY A 375 2.72 -1.63 -46.65
CA GLY A 375 3.16 -2.99 -46.29
C GLY A 375 2.93 -3.35 -44.82
N ILE A 376 2.65 -2.35 -43.98
CA ILE A 376 2.43 -2.55 -42.54
C ILE A 376 0.96 -2.52 -42.19
N ILE A 377 0.27 -1.51 -42.71
CA ILE A 377 -1.17 -1.32 -42.59
C ILE A 377 -1.66 -0.97 -43.99
N GLY A 378 -2.34 -1.89 -44.64
CA GLY A 378 -2.83 -1.76 -46.00
C GLY A 378 -4.00 -0.79 -46.11
N ASP A 379 -4.29 -0.35 -47.33
CA ASP A 379 -5.30 0.69 -47.58
C ASP A 379 -6.73 0.26 -47.27
N GLY A 380 -7.01 -1.04 -47.25
CA GLY A 380 -8.30 -1.58 -46.76
C GLY A 380 -8.58 -1.20 -45.30
N VAL A 381 -7.56 -1.15 -44.45
CA VAL A 381 -7.69 -0.66 -43.07
C VAL A 381 -8.02 0.83 -43.05
N LEU A 382 -7.37 1.63 -43.90
CA LEU A 382 -7.64 3.07 -44.00
C LEU A 382 -9.07 3.32 -44.48
N ALA A 383 -9.54 2.56 -45.47
CA ALA A 383 -10.93 2.59 -45.92
C ALA A 383 -11.90 2.24 -44.77
N THR A 384 -11.59 1.21 -43.98
CA THR A 384 -12.37 0.80 -42.81
C THR A 384 -12.45 1.90 -41.73
N LEU A 385 -11.36 2.64 -41.52
CA LEU A 385 -11.33 3.79 -40.61
C LEU A 385 -12.14 4.98 -41.15
N ARG A 386 -12.03 5.27 -42.45
CA ARG A 386 -12.81 6.34 -43.11
C ARG A 386 -14.31 6.05 -43.12
N ALA A 387 -14.70 4.80 -43.34
CA ALA A 387 -16.09 4.35 -43.26
C ALA A 387 -16.71 4.57 -41.86
N ARG A 388 -15.88 4.67 -40.82
CA ARG A 388 -16.28 5.04 -39.45
C ARG A 388 -16.33 6.56 -39.22
N GLY A 389 -16.21 7.36 -40.28
CA GLY A 389 -16.24 8.83 -40.20
C GLY A 389 -14.94 9.46 -39.70
N LEU A 390 -13.82 8.72 -39.69
CA LEU A 390 -12.52 9.26 -39.30
C LEU A 390 -11.81 9.88 -40.49
N SER A 391 -11.26 11.08 -40.31
CA SER A 391 -10.19 11.59 -41.17
C SER A 391 -8.93 10.76 -40.91
N VAL A 392 -8.22 10.32 -41.97
CA VAL A 392 -7.10 9.39 -41.82
C VAL A 392 -5.83 9.96 -42.44
N THR A 393 -4.78 10.10 -41.62
CA THR A 393 -3.44 10.52 -42.05
C THR A 393 -2.45 9.38 -41.85
N ARG A 394 -1.85 8.92 -42.94
CA ARG A 394 -0.74 7.96 -42.90
C ARG A 394 0.57 8.70 -42.62
N LEU A 395 1.34 8.20 -41.66
CA LEU A 395 2.65 8.71 -41.27
C LEU A 395 3.73 7.69 -41.63
N GLY A 396 4.42 7.98 -42.73
CA GLY A 396 5.50 7.17 -43.27
C GLY A 396 5.14 6.40 -44.54
N GLN A 397 6.18 5.86 -45.17
CA GLN A 397 6.13 5.00 -46.35
C GLN A 397 6.81 3.67 -46.00
N ASP A 398 7.65 3.13 -46.90
CA ASP A 398 8.10 1.74 -46.86
C ASP A 398 9.35 1.52 -45.98
N SER A 399 9.81 2.55 -45.27
CA SER A 399 11.00 2.45 -44.40
C SER A 399 10.78 3.05 -43.02
N THR A 400 11.45 2.49 -42.01
CA THR A 400 11.43 3.01 -40.64
C THR A 400 11.95 4.46 -40.56
N ASP A 401 12.89 4.84 -41.43
CA ASP A 401 13.35 6.24 -41.55
C ASP A 401 12.20 7.17 -41.96
N SER A 402 11.42 6.78 -42.98
CA SER A 402 10.28 7.58 -43.43
C SER A 402 9.20 7.70 -42.35
N VAL A 403 8.95 6.63 -41.59
CA VAL A 403 7.99 6.61 -40.48
C VAL A 403 8.46 7.51 -39.34
N ALA A 404 9.71 7.36 -38.89
CA ALA A 404 10.30 8.17 -37.82
C ALA A 404 10.27 9.67 -38.16
N ALA A 405 10.70 10.03 -39.38
CA ALA A 405 10.68 11.41 -39.86
C ALA A 405 9.25 11.98 -39.93
N ALA A 406 8.29 11.23 -40.46
CA ALA A 406 6.90 11.68 -40.59
C ALA A 406 6.23 11.88 -39.24
N VAL A 407 6.46 10.98 -38.27
CA VAL A 407 5.91 11.12 -36.92
C VAL A 407 6.56 12.30 -36.19
N LEU A 408 7.88 12.50 -36.33
CA LEU A 408 8.56 13.66 -35.77
C LEU A 408 7.99 14.98 -36.35
N ASP A 409 7.81 15.06 -37.67
CA ASP A 409 7.22 16.24 -38.30
C ASP A 409 5.77 16.48 -37.84
N GLU A 410 4.98 15.44 -37.63
CA GLU A 410 3.60 15.59 -37.12
C GLU A 410 3.58 16.09 -35.68
N ILE A 411 4.49 15.61 -34.82
CA ILE A 411 4.63 16.14 -33.46
C ILE A 411 5.10 17.60 -33.50
N ARG A 412 6.07 17.93 -34.36
CA ARG A 412 6.59 19.29 -34.55
C ARG A 412 5.52 20.29 -34.98
N ARG A 413 4.56 19.88 -35.81
CA ARG A 413 3.41 20.74 -36.20
C ARG A 413 2.52 21.11 -35.01
N ARG A 414 2.55 20.33 -33.94
CA ARG A 414 1.67 20.48 -32.77
C ARG A 414 2.37 21.07 -31.56
N ARG A 415 3.71 20.96 -31.49
CA ARG A 415 4.52 21.45 -30.38
C ARG A 415 5.98 21.62 -30.76
N THR A 416 6.68 22.47 -30.01
CA THR A 416 8.14 22.57 -30.09
C THR A 416 8.81 21.25 -29.69
N VAL A 417 9.80 20.83 -30.48
CA VAL A 417 10.60 19.63 -30.24
C VAL A 417 12.07 20.01 -30.20
N THR A 418 12.66 20.06 -29.00
CA THR A 418 14.10 20.30 -28.81
C THR A 418 14.88 19.02 -28.57
N ARG A 419 14.18 17.93 -28.21
CA ARG A 419 14.77 16.65 -27.82
C ARG A 419 14.11 15.48 -28.54
N VAL A 420 14.92 14.49 -28.90
CA VAL A 420 14.45 13.18 -29.42
C VAL A 420 15.26 12.04 -28.80
N ALA A 421 14.65 10.87 -28.69
CA ALA A 421 15.34 9.66 -28.30
C ALA A 421 15.79 8.86 -29.53
N VAL A 422 16.97 8.26 -29.46
CA VAL A 422 17.61 7.51 -30.55
C VAL A 422 17.74 6.05 -30.14
N THR A 423 17.23 5.15 -30.99
CA THR A 423 17.38 3.68 -30.89
C THR A 423 17.91 3.12 -32.22
N THR A 424 18.12 1.81 -32.28
CA THR A 424 18.33 1.05 -33.53
C THR A 424 17.26 -0.03 -33.67
N THR A 425 17.12 -0.61 -34.87
CA THR A 425 16.17 -1.71 -35.12
C THR A 425 16.50 -2.96 -34.29
N SER A 426 17.79 -3.27 -34.11
CA SER A 426 18.25 -4.38 -33.28
C SER A 426 18.06 -4.12 -31.78
N SER A 427 17.99 -2.86 -31.35
CA SER A 427 17.85 -2.48 -29.93
C SER A 427 16.42 -2.14 -29.51
N LYS A 428 15.43 -2.38 -30.38
CA LYS A 428 14.02 -2.08 -30.09
C LYS A 428 13.52 -2.74 -28.81
N GLU A 429 14.08 -3.89 -28.44
CA GLU A 429 13.73 -4.62 -27.22
C GLU A 429 14.01 -3.81 -25.96
N VAL A 430 15.19 -3.20 -25.91
CA VAL A 430 15.70 -2.38 -24.82
C VAL A 430 15.00 -1.04 -24.78
N SER A 431 14.83 -0.43 -25.96
CA SER A 431 14.22 0.90 -26.09
C SER A 431 12.70 0.89 -25.89
N ALA A 432 12.02 -0.25 -25.99
CA ALA A 432 10.58 -0.35 -25.73
C ALA A 432 10.20 0.03 -24.28
N ALA A 433 11.12 -0.12 -23.33
CA ALA A 433 10.92 0.36 -21.96
C ALA A 433 10.78 1.89 -21.87
N PHE A 434 11.27 2.62 -22.87
CA PHE A 434 11.14 4.07 -22.95
C PHE A 434 9.73 4.51 -23.36
N SER A 435 8.87 3.64 -23.89
CA SER A 435 7.57 4.01 -24.46
C SER A 435 6.68 4.85 -23.54
N GLY A 436 6.62 4.54 -22.23
CA GLY A 436 5.87 5.32 -21.25
C GLY A 436 6.42 6.73 -21.08
N THR A 437 7.73 6.82 -20.88
CA THR A 437 8.47 8.08 -20.81
C THR A 437 8.30 8.90 -22.09
N ALA A 438 8.48 8.27 -23.25
CA ALA A 438 8.38 8.88 -24.57
C ALA A 438 6.99 9.48 -24.79
N ARG A 439 5.92 8.74 -24.45
CA ARG A 439 4.54 9.23 -24.49
C ARG A 439 4.32 10.41 -23.56
N ARG A 440 4.77 10.32 -22.31
CA ARG A 440 4.49 11.30 -21.27
C ARG A 440 5.25 12.61 -21.47
N LEU A 441 6.53 12.54 -21.86
CA LEU A 441 7.31 13.71 -22.28
C LEU A 441 6.93 14.19 -23.69
N ARG A 442 6.21 13.36 -24.44
CA ARG A 442 5.90 13.47 -25.88
C ARG A 442 7.18 13.73 -26.68
N GLU A 443 8.23 13.01 -26.29
CA GLU A 443 9.57 13.06 -26.86
C GLU A 443 9.65 12.06 -28.02
N PRO A 444 9.83 12.52 -29.28
CA PRO A 444 9.86 11.64 -30.44
C PRO A 444 10.98 10.60 -30.35
N VAL A 445 10.71 9.39 -30.86
CA VAL A 445 11.72 8.32 -30.97
C VAL A 445 12.11 8.17 -32.44
N VAL A 446 13.41 8.16 -32.71
CA VAL A 446 13.98 7.97 -34.05
C VAL A 446 14.93 6.77 -34.09
N VAL A 447 15.12 6.22 -35.29
CA VAL A 447 15.87 4.97 -35.50
C VAL A 447 17.13 5.25 -36.31
N ALA A 448 18.29 5.00 -35.70
CA ALA A 448 19.60 5.12 -36.31
C ALA A 448 20.00 3.85 -37.09
N GLY A 449 20.87 4.02 -38.08
CA GLY A 449 21.66 2.92 -38.62
C GLY A 449 22.85 2.59 -37.71
N SER A 450 23.83 1.86 -38.25
CA SER A 450 25.05 1.48 -37.52
C SER A 450 26.01 2.65 -37.31
N THR A 451 25.98 3.69 -38.15
CA THR A 451 26.94 4.80 -38.12
C THR A 451 26.31 6.19 -38.02
N VAL A 452 25.13 6.39 -38.58
CA VAL A 452 24.48 7.71 -38.64
C VAL A 452 22.96 7.57 -38.55
N LEU A 453 22.27 8.67 -38.24
CA LEU A 453 20.84 8.78 -38.49
C LEU A 453 20.58 8.78 -40.01
N PRO A 454 19.58 8.04 -40.48
CA PRO A 454 19.13 8.08 -41.88
C PRO A 454 18.73 9.50 -42.33
N TRP A 455 18.76 9.75 -43.64
CA TRP A 455 18.72 11.11 -44.17
C TRP A 455 17.38 11.82 -43.95
N ARG A 456 16.23 11.13 -44.01
CA ARG A 456 14.92 11.78 -43.79
C ARG A 456 14.79 12.21 -42.33
N THR A 457 15.21 11.33 -41.42
CA THR A 457 15.28 11.60 -39.98
C THR A 457 16.21 12.78 -39.69
N ARG A 458 17.42 12.85 -40.28
CA ARG A 458 18.32 14.02 -40.12
C ARG A 458 17.67 15.31 -40.60
N GLY A 459 16.98 15.27 -41.74
CA GLY A 459 16.23 16.42 -42.24
C GLY A 459 15.11 16.86 -41.28
N ALA A 460 14.38 15.89 -40.70
CA ALA A 460 13.32 16.18 -39.73
C ALA A 460 13.88 16.75 -38.41
N LEU A 461 15.02 16.27 -37.92
CA LEU A 461 15.71 16.85 -36.76
C LEU A 461 16.12 18.30 -37.01
N SER A 462 16.65 18.58 -38.21
CA SER A 462 17.06 19.94 -38.60
C SER A 462 15.86 20.89 -38.67
N ARG A 463 14.75 20.45 -39.27
CA ARG A 463 13.49 21.22 -39.31
C ARG A 463 12.88 21.46 -37.92
N ALA A 464 13.08 20.53 -37.00
CA ALA A 464 12.59 20.62 -35.63
C ALA A 464 13.45 21.52 -34.74
N GLY A 465 14.71 21.80 -35.12
CA GLY A 465 15.65 22.51 -34.26
C GLY A 465 16.06 21.68 -33.05
N VAL A 466 16.25 20.37 -33.23
CA VAL A 466 16.68 19.46 -32.17
C VAL A 466 18.14 19.76 -31.81
N ASP A 467 18.37 20.07 -30.54
CA ASP A 467 19.71 20.38 -30.00
C ASP A 467 20.25 19.28 -29.08
N ARG A 468 19.39 18.39 -28.60
CA ARG A 468 19.76 17.29 -27.70
C ARG A 468 19.08 15.98 -28.03
N VAL A 469 19.76 14.88 -27.71
CA VAL A 469 19.28 13.52 -27.96
C VAL A 469 19.53 12.59 -26.79
N HIS A 470 18.57 11.71 -26.49
CA HIS A 470 18.79 10.60 -25.58
C HIS A 470 19.18 9.34 -26.36
N LEU A 471 20.39 8.83 -26.15
CA LEU A 471 20.82 7.56 -26.75
C LEU A 471 20.35 6.41 -25.84
N LEU A 472 19.43 5.59 -26.33
CA LEU A 472 18.82 4.50 -25.57
C LEU A 472 19.71 3.25 -25.62
N GLY A 473 20.41 2.98 -24.53
CA GLY A 473 21.30 1.82 -24.37
C GLY A 473 22.80 2.15 -24.51
N SER A 474 23.62 1.12 -24.28
CA SER A 474 25.08 1.18 -24.42
C SER A 474 25.53 1.36 -25.88
N THR A 475 26.84 1.44 -26.10
CA THR A 475 27.44 1.53 -27.45
C THR A 475 27.19 0.29 -28.31
N ALA A 476 26.85 -0.86 -27.70
CA ALA A 476 26.39 -2.05 -28.42
C ALA A 476 24.98 -1.86 -29.02
N HIS A 477 24.18 -0.95 -28.46
CA HIS A 477 22.81 -0.67 -28.90
C HIS A 477 22.77 0.49 -29.90
N VAL A 478 23.39 1.61 -29.53
CA VAL A 478 23.55 2.81 -30.35
C VAL A 478 25.03 3.16 -30.40
N SER A 479 25.66 2.94 -31.56
CA SER A 479 27.12 2.97 -31.71
C SER A 479 27.76 4.33 -31.36
N ALA A 480 29.05 4.30 -31.06
CA ALA A 480 29.85 5.51 -30.89
C ALA A 480 29.91 6.35 -32.18
N ALA A 481 29.84 5.71 -33.36
CA ALA A 481 29.81 6.42 -34.63
C ALA A 481 28.53 7.27 -34.77
N VAL A 482 27.37 6.74 -34.37
CA VAL A 482 26.11 7.51 -34.33
C VAL A 482 26.24 8.70 -33.39
N GLU A 483 26.82 8.47 -32.20
CA GLU A 483 27.06 9.54 -31.22
C GLU A 483 27.97 10.65 -31.76
N SER A 484 29.13 10.30 -32.34
CA SER A 484 30.06 11.25 -32.95
C SER A 484 29.43 12.02 -34.11
N SER A 485 28.60 11.35 -34.92
CA SER A 485 27.85 11.96 -36.02
C SER A 485 26.79 12.98 -35.54
N LEU A 486 26.27 12.82 -34.32
CA LEU A 486 25.33 13.77 -33.71
C LEU A 486 26.10 14.98 -33.16
N ARG A 487 27.21 14.74 -32.46
CA ARG A 487 28.10 15.80 -31.94
C ARG A 487 28.64 16.71 -33.05
N SER A 488 29.05 16.14 -34.19
CA SER A 488 29.55 16.94 -35.32
C SER A 488 28.50 17.85 -35.96
N ARG A 489 27.22 17.65 -35.63
CA ARG A 489 26.10 18.50 -36.04
C ARG A 489 25.64 19.46 -34.95
N GLY A 490 26.40 19.59 -33.86
CA GLY A 490 26.04 20.43 -32.72
C GLY A 490 24.92 19.85 -31.85
N ILE A 491 24.55 18.57 -32.03
CA ILE A 491 23.50 17.93 -31.25
C ILE A 491 24.14 17.21 -30.05
N GLY A 492 23.80 17.61 -28.84
CA GLY A 492 24.35 17.08 -27.59
C GLY A 492 23.74 15.73 -27.18
N PRO A 493 24.48 14.60 -27.24
CA PRO A 493 23.96 13.31 -26.85
C PRO A 493 24.07 13.08 -25.34
N ILE A 494 23.02 12.50 -24.78
CA ILE A 494 22.96 12.01 -23.40
C ILE A 494 22.66 10.52 -23.48
N ARG A 495 23.61 9.69 -23.07
CA ARG A 495 23.43 8.24 -23.12
C ARG A 495 22.83 7.73 -21.82
N VAL A 496 21.78 6.93 -21.93
CA VAL A 496 21.22 6.18 -20.81
C VAL A 496 21.51 4.69 -21.05
N SER A 497 22.49 4.16 -20.33
CA SER A 497 23.01 2.80 -20.51
C SER A 497 22.74 1.89 -19.32
N GLY A 498 22.84 0.59 -19.55
CA GLY A 498 22.73 -0.48 -18.56
C GLY A 498 23.39 -1.76 -19.10
N ARG A 499 23.59 -2.76 -18.23
CA ARG A 499 24.20 -4.05 -18.64
C ARG A 499 23.24 -4.92 -19.46
N ASP A 500 21.95 -4.80 -19.17
CA ASP A 500 20.87 -5.52 -19.83
C ASP A 500 19.61 -4.64 -19.97
N THR A 501 18.54 -5.19 -20.53
CA THR A 501 17.26 -4.50 -20.74
C THR A 501 16.63 -3.98 -19.43
N ALA A 502 16.74 -4.73 -18.32
CA ALA A 502 16.17 -4.33 -17.04
C ALA A 502 17.00 -3.19 -16.40
N ASP A 503 18.33 -3.26 -16.50
CA ASP A 503 19.23 -2.19 -16.08
C ASP A 503 18.96 -0.89 -16.86
N VAL A 504 18.78 -0.97 -18.19
CA VAL A 504 18.43 0.21 -19.00
C VAL A 504 17.07 0.76 -18.61
N ALA A 505 16.07 -0.10 -18.40
CA ALA A 505 14.74 0.32 -17.93
C ALA A 505 14.80 1.04 -16.56
N GLY A 506 15.58 0.49 -15.62
CA GLY A 506 15.82 1.11 -14.31
C GLY A 506 16.59 2.43 -14.40
N ALA A 507 17.61 2.50 -15.28
CA ALA A 507 18.36 3.73 -15.55
C ALA A 507 17.47 4.82 -16.16
N LEU A 508 16.62 4.48 -17.14
CA LEU A 508 15.61 5.37 -17.71
C LEU A 508 14.66 5.85 -16.61
N GLY A 509 14.18 4.94 -15.76
CA GLY A 509 13.29 5.28 -14.67
C GLY A 509 13.89 6.32 -13.72
N ARG A 510 15.12 6.09 -13.25
CA ARG A 510 15.82 7.03 -12.36
C ARG A 510 16.14 8.36 -13.02
N TYR A 511 16.61 8.33 -14.26
CA TYR A 511 16.96 9.54 -15.00
C TYR A 511 15.73 10.44 -15.23
N PHE A 512 14.58 9.83 -15.51
CA PHE A 512 13.35 10.55 -15.87
C PHE A 512 12.36 10.75 -14.71
N ASP A 513 12.61 10.20 -13.52
CA ASP A 513 11.68 10.24 -12.38
C ASP A 513 11.18 11.66 -12.08
N ARG A 514 12.11 12.62 -11.93
CA ARG A 514 11.79 14.04 -11.68
C ARG A 514 11.09 14.74 -12.86
N SER A 515 11.37 14.31 -14.10
CA SER A 515 10.87 14.98 -15.31
C SER A 515 9.49 14.49 -15.74
N VAL A 516 9.20 13.22 -15.51
CA VAL A 516 7.95 12.58 -15.92
C VAL A 516 6.91 12.69 -14.79
N GLY A 517 7.37 12.49 -13.55
CA GLY A 517 6.54 12.47 -12.35
C GLY A 517 5.48 11.37 -12.33
N GLY A 518 4.72 11.29 -11.26
CA GLY A 518 3.66 10.29 -11.08
C GLY A 518 4.08 9.13 -10.19
N SER A 519 3.07 8.37 -9.76
CA SER A 519 3.22 7.35 -8.72
C SER A 519 3.05 5.91 -9.21
N GLU A 520 2.80 5.71 -10.51
CA GLU A 520 2.57 4.38 -11.09
C GLU A 520 3.64 3.99 -12.11
N VAL A 521 4.21 2.81 -11.92
CA VAL A 521 5.16 2.16 -12.83
C VAL A 521 4.56 0.89 -13.43
N ALA A 522 4.86 0.60 -14.70
CA ALA A 522 4.44 -0.63 -15.37
C ALA A 522 5.52 -1.70 -15.23
N LEU A 523 5.12 -2.93 -14.92
CA LEU A 523 5.93 -4.14 -14.95
C LEU A 523 5.51 -4.99 -16.16
N VAL A 524 6.47 -5.33 -17.01
CA VAL A 524 6.29 -6.06 -18.27
C VAL A 524 7.31 -7.19 -18.42
N PRO A 525 7.05 -8.23 -19.23
CA PRO A 525 8.02 -9.30 -19.45
C PRO A 525 9.22 -8.86 -20.28
N GLY A 526 10.37 -9.47 -19.98
CA GLY A 526 11.59 -9.46 -20.79
C GLY A 526 11.55 -10.48 -21.93
N GLY A 527 12.56 -10.45 -22.78
CA GLY A 527 12.74 -11.40 -23.89
C GLY A 527 12.36 -10.88 -25.27
N ALA A 528 12.89 -11.55 -26.31
CA ALA A 528 12.93 -11.09 -27.69
C ALA A 528 11.56 -11.01 -28.39
N GLY A 529 10.58 -11.82 -27.97
CA GLY A 529 9.24 -11.86 -28.57
C GLY A 529 8.20 -10.95 -27.91
N ARG A 530 8.61 -10.01 -27.05
CA ARG A 530 7.69 -9.22 -26.21
C ARG A 530 7.89 -7.70 -26.32
N SER A 531 8.63 -7.21 -27.31
CA SER A 531 8.87 -5.77 -27.50
C SER A 531 7.58 -5.01 -27.75
N LEU A 532 6.61 -5.60 -28.45
CA LEU A 532 5.31 -4.98 -28.65
C LEU A 532 4.55 -4.81 -27.32
N HIS A 533 4.56 -5.83 -26.44
CA HIS A 533 3.96 -5.72 -25.10
C HIS A 533 4.60 -4.60 -24.29
N ARG A 534 5.94 -4.52 -24.29
CA ARG A 534 6.68 -3.43 -23.64
C ARG A 534 6.33 -2.07 -24.24
N ALA A 535 6.21 -1.99 -25.56
CA ALA A 535 5.86 -0.75 -26.24
C ALA A 535 4.43 -0.30 -25.92
N LEU A 536 3.47 -1.23 -25.78
CA LEU A 536 2.09 -0.94 -25.41
C LEU A 536 1.92 -0.50 -23.94
N ALA A 537 2.77 -1.01 -23.04
CA ALA A 537 2.74 -0.63 -21.62
C ALA A 537 2.91 0.88 -21.38
N GLY A 538 3.45 1.60 -22.38
CA GLY A 538 3.53 3.06 -22.38
C GLY A 538 2.20 3.81 -22.39
N GLY A 539 1.04 3.15 -22.47
CA GLY A 539 -0.27 3.80 -22.55
C GLY A 539 -0.63 4.72 -21.37
N THR A 540 -0.12 4.47 -20.15
CA THR A 540 -0.47 5.28 -18.95
C THR A 540 0.55 5.32 -17.81
N SER A 541 1.61 4.50 -17.83
CA SER A 541 2.59 4.45 -16.73
C SER A 541 3.78 5.37 -17.02
N THR A 542 4.38 5.91 -15.94
CA THR A 542 5.51 6.85 -15.98
C THR A 542 6.76 6.19 -16.55
N VAL A 543 7.04 4.96 -16.10
CA VAL A 543 8.21 4.16 -16.47
C VAL A 543 7.73 2.72 -16.74
N VAL A 544 8.45 2.00 -17.59
CA VAL A 544 8.24 0.58 -17.84
C VAL A 544 9.47 -0.18 -17.33
N LEU A 545 9.29 -1.01 -16.31
CA LEU A 545 10.30 -1.91 -15.75
C LEU A 545 10.13 -3.32 -16.31
N VAL A 546 11.24 -4.00 -16.56
CA VAL A 546 11.25 -5.29 -17.26
C VAL A 546 11.54 -6.43 -16.28
N GLY A 547 10.74 -7.50 -16.37
CA GLY A 547 10.88 -8.75 -15.61
C GLY A 547 11.64 -9.84 -16.38
N GLY A 548 12.31 -10.76 -15.68
CA GLY A 548 13.03 -11.91 -16.25
C GLY A 548 12.29 -13.22 -15.98
N SER A 549 12.95 -14.30 -15.57
CA SER A 549 12.29 -15.49 -14.98
C SER A 549 11.78 -15.24 -13.54
N GLY A 550 12.28 -14.15 -12.93
CA GLY A 550 11.85 -13.56 -11.65
C GLY A 550 11.86 -12.04 -11.76
N LEU A 551 11.57 -11.33 -10.66
CA LEU A 551 11.82 -9.88 -10.61
C LEU A 551 13.33 -9.63 -10.57
N PRO A 552 13.93 -8.96 -11.58
CA PRO A 552 15.37 -8.71 -11.57
C PRO A 552 15.79 -7.85 -10.38
N SER A 553 16.98 -8.08 -9.84
CA SER A 553 17.53 -7.28 -8.73
C SER A 553 17.67 -5.81 -9.10
N SER A 554 17.92 -5.50 -10.38
CA SER A 554 17.95 -4.13 -10.89
C SER A 554 16.57 -3.45 -10.89
N THR A 555 15.51 -4.20 -11.22
CA THR A 555 14.13 -3.73 -11.11
C THR A 555 13.75 -3.49 -9.65
N ALA A 556 14.05 -4.44 -8.75
CA ALA A 556 13.82 -4.27 -7.32
C ALA A 556 14.58 -3.07 -6.74
N SER A 557 15.87 -2.94 -7.05
CA SER A 557 16.71 -1.82 -6.64
C SER A 557 16.18 -0.47 -7.15
N THR A 558 15.66 -0.44 -8.38
CA THR A 558 15.05 0.79 -8.93
C THR A 558 13.79 1.17 -8.15
N LEU A 559 12.92 0.22 -7.80
CA LEU A 559 11.74 0.48 -6.97
C LEU A 559 12.13 1.02 -5.59
N GLN A 560 13.12 0.39 -4.95
CA GLN A 560 13.63 0.78 -3.63
C GLN A 560 14.28 2.17 -3.63
N GLN A 561 14.86 2.60 -4.76
CA GLN A 561 15.42 3.95 -4.95
C GLN A 561 14.36 4.99 -5.37
N ALA A 562 13.15 4.55 -5.74
CA ALA A 562 12.05 5.39 -6.18
C ALA A 562 10.81 5.23 -5.27
N PRO A 563 10.86 5.69 -4.01
CA PRO A 563 9.73 5.60 -3.08
C PRO A 563 8.48 6.37 -3.56
N GLY A 564 8.64 7.32 -4.49
CA GLY A 564 7.53 8.03 -5.12
C GLY A 564 6.61 7.15 -5.98
N TRP A 565 7.09 6.01 -6.47
CA TRP A 565 6.28 5.06 -7.26
C TRP A 565 5.40 4.18 -6.36
N THR A 566 4.42 4.78 -5.70
CA THR A 566 3.57 4.09 -4.71
C THR A 566 2.66 3.00 -5.29
N ARG A 567 2.62 2.84 -6.62
CA ARG A 567 1.87 1.79 -7.32
C ARG A 567 2.67 1.08 -8.41
N VAL A 568 2.57 -0.25 -8.46
CA VAL A 568 3.09 -1.09 -9.53
C VAL A 568 1.94 -1.71 -10.32
N ARG A 569 2.02 -1.70 -11.64
CA ARG A 569 1.03 -2.31 -12.54
C ARG A 569 1.66 -3.41 -13.38
N ALA A 570 1.20 -4.64 -13.24
CA ALA A 570 1.48 -5.67 -14.24
C ALA A 570 0.71 -5.36 -15.53
N VAL A 571 1.39 -5.37 -16.67
CA VAL A 571 0.80 -5.19 -18.00
C VAL A 571 0.94 -6.50 -18.77
N GLY A 572 -0.18 -7.18 -18.96
CA GLY A 572 -0.28 -8.57 -19.41
C GLY A 572 -0.94 -9.47 -18.37
N ASP A 573 -1.38 -10.65 -18.81
CA ASP A 573 -2.00 -11.67 -17.97
C ASP A 573 -1.00 -12.36 -17.04
N ALA A 574 -1.49 -13.24 -16.17
CA ALA A 574 -0.67 -13.88 -15.13
C ALA A 574 0.35 -14.89 -15.70
N ASP A 575 0.13 -15.39 -16.90
CA ASP A 575 1.07 -16.19 -17.68
C ASP A 575 2.19 -15.33 -18.30
N VAL A 576 1.88 -14.09 -18.68
CA VAL A 576 2.83 -13.14 -19.27
C VAL A 576 3.64 -12.39 -18.20
N VAL A 577 2.96 -11.93 -17.15
CA VAL A 577 3.57 -11.29 -15.97
C VAL A 577 3.09 -12.05 -14.74
N PRO A 578 3.84 -13.07 -14.27
CA PRO A 578 3.51 -13.87 -13.10
C PRO A 578 3.11 -13.04 -11.88
N SER A 579 2.07 -13.47 -11.18
CA SER A 579 1.60 -12.82 -9.94
C SER A 579 2.69 -12.76 -8.87
N GLY A 580 3.63 -13.73 -8.87
CA GLY A 580 4.81 -13.70 -8.00
C GLY A 580 5.75 -12.51 -8.28
N TRP A 581 5.90 -12.07 -9.53
CA TRP A 581 6.70 -10.88 -9.84
C TRP A 581 6.01 -9.60 -9.41
N LEU A 582 4.70 -9.50 -9.66
CA LEU A 582 3.91 -8.36 -9.20
C LEU A 582 3.93 -8.28 -7.67
N TRP A 583 3.88 -9.41 -6.99
CA TRP A 583 4.04 -9.49 -5.54
C TRP A 583 5.42 -9.00 -5.11
N ALA A 584 6.51 -9.53 -5.67
CA ALA A 584 7.87 -9.08 -5.35
C ALA A 584 8.05 -7.56 -5.59
N ALA A 585 7.52 -7.03 -6.70
CA ALA A 585 7.64 -5.61 -7.03
C ALA A 585 6.80 -4.71 -6.11
N ARG A 586 5.72 -5.25 -5.57
CA ARG A 586 4.87 -4.57 -4.59
C ARG A 586 5.55 -4.46 -3.22
N GLU A 587 6.34 -5.47 -2.87
CA GLU A 587 7.04 -5.57 -1.59
C GLU A 587 8.43 -4.92 -1.59
N ALA A 588 9.01 -4.66 -2.77
CA ALA A 588 10.22 -3.85 -2.98
C ALA A 588 9.91 -2.34 -2.88
#